data_AF-A0AAU9G9S5-F1
#
_entry.id   AF-A0AAU9G9S5-F1
#
_cell.length_a   1.000
_cell.length_b   1.000
_cell.length_c   1.000
_cell.angle_alpha   90.00
_cell.angle_beta   90.00
_cell.angle_gamma   90.00
#
_symmetry.space_group_name_H-M   'P 1'
#
loop_
_entity.id
_entity.type
_entity.pdbx_description
1 polymer ?
#
loop_
_entity_poly.entity_id
_entity_poly.type
_entity_poly.pdbx_seq_one_letter_code
_entity_poly.pdbx_strand_id
1 'polypeptide(L)' 'MQQYASKYAFGYRIRDFHTGNDFGHKQNRDFHGVTRGQYHILLPDGRIQNVIYHADDTGFHADVSFEGGTKH' A
#
# COMPACT_ATOMS: atom_id res chain seq x y z
N MET A 1 19.22 16.62 19.54
CA MET A 1 18.08 15.89 20.14
C MET A 1 17.56 14.92 19.10
N GLN A 2 17.68 13.61 19.33
CA GLN A 2 17.14 12.60 18.42
C GLN A 2 15.64 12.48 18.71
N GLN A 3 14.80 13.02 17.83
CA GLN A 3 13.36 12.89 17.95
C GLN A 3 12.99 11.44 17.64
N TYR A 4 12.65 10.64 18.67
CA TYR A 4 12.12 9.30 18.46
C TYR A 4 10.79 9.44 17.72
N ALA A 5 10.78 9.15 16.42
CA ALA A 5 9.53 9.00 15.71
C ALA A 5 8.75 7.83 16.34
N SER A 6 7.46 8.03 16.60
CA SER A 6 6.62 6.97 17.14
C SER A 6 6.56 5.81 16.15
N LYS A 7 7.04 4.63 16.58
CA LYS A 7 6.98 3.39 15.81
C LYS A 7 5.55 2.86 15.82
N TYR A 8 5.06 2.49 14.64
CA TYR A 8 3.77 1.82 14.51
C TYR A 8 3.80 0.81 13.36
N ALA A 9 2.83 -0.10 13.37
CA ALA A 9 2.52 -0.97 12.25
C ALA A 9 1.02 -1.28 12.26
N PHE A 10 0.39 -1.25 11.09
CA PHE A 10 -1.01 -1.64 10.93
C PHE A 10 -1.24 -2.26 9.55
N GLY A 11 -2.36 -2.95 9.40
CA GLY A 11 -2.86 -3.37 8.11
C GLY A 11 -4.30 -3.82 8.18
N TYR A 12 -4.97 -3.77 7.03
CA TYR A 12 -6.33 -4.25 6.85
C TYR A 12 -6.53 -4.78 5.44
N ARG A 13 -7.59 -5.57 5.26
CA ARG A 13 -8.04 -6.03 3.96
C ARG A 13 -9.56 -6.09 3.95
N ILE A 14 -10.16 -5.59 2.88
CA ILE A 14 -11.57 -5.70 2.58
C ILE A 14 -11.69 -6.67 1.41
N ARG A 15 -12.43 -7.76 1.62
CA ARG A 15 -12.84 -8.67 0.55
C ARG A 15 -14.34 -8.85 0.64
N ASP A 16 -15.05 -8.26 -0.32
CA ASP A 16 -16.50 -8.33 -0.41
C ASP A 16 -16.90 -9.14 -1.64
N PHE A 17 -17.40 -10.35 -1.39
CA PHE A 17 -17.84 -11.25 -2.46
C PHE A 17 -19.13 -10.80 -3.15
N HIS A 18 -19.94 -9.94 -2.52
CA HIS A 18 -21.19 -9.46 -3.12
C HIS A 18 -20.92 -8.39 -4.17
N THR A 19 -19.99 -7.47 -3.89
CA THR A 19 -19.61 -6.40 -4.82
C THR A 19 -18.40 -6.74 -5.69
N GLY A 20 -17.65 -7.80 -5.35
CA GLY A 20 -16.41 -8.19 -6.02
C GLY A 20 -15.19 -7.39 -5.57
N ASN A 21 -15.35 -6.46 -4.62
CA ASN A 21 -14.31 -5.56 -4.15
C ASN A 21 -13.21 -6.30 -3.37
N ASP A 22 -11.93 -6.08 -3.76
CA ASP A 22 -10.75 -6.51 -3.00
C ASP A 22 -9.78 -5.34 -2.85
N PHE A 23 -9.59 -4.90 -1.61
CA PHE A 23 -8.69 -3.81 -1.22
C PHE A 23 -7.85 -4.26 -0.05
N GLY A 24 -6.59 -3.85 0.02
CA GLY A 24 -5.76 -4.11 1.18
C GLY A 24 -4.68 -3.06 1.34
N HIS A 25 -4.25 -2.87 2.59
CA HIS A 25 -3.25 -1.89 2.95
C HIS A 25 -2.46 -2.41 4.14
N LYS A 26 -1.14 -2.27 4.10
CA LYS A 26 -0.26 -2.43 5.27
C LYS A 26 0.76 -1.31 5.29
N GLN A 27 1.08 -0.82 6.48
CA GLN A 27 2.06 0.25 6.67
C GLN A 27 2.80 0.04 7.99
N ASN A 28 4.07 0.40 8.01
CA ASN A 28 4.87 0.53 9.22
C ASN A 28 5.68 1.83 9.18
N ARG A 29 6.09 2.29 10.37
CA ARG A 29 7.05 3.38 10.54
C ARG A 29 8.13 2.94 11.52
N ASP A 30 9.39 3.13 11.14
CA ASP A 30 10.53 2.82 12.00
C ASP A 30 10.90 4.00 12.93
N PHE A 31 11.84 3.75 13.83
CA PHE A 31 12.33 4.74 14.78
C PHE A 31 13.11 5.89 14.11
N HIS A 32 13.56 5.71 12.87
CA HIS A 32 14.22 6.74 12.06
C HIS A 32 13.20 7.65 11.36
N GLY A 33 11.90 7.37 11.52
CA GLY A 33 10.84 8.16 10.94
C GLY A 33 10.47 7.76 9.52
N VAL A 34 11.09 6.72 8.95
CA VAL A 34 10.77 6.23 7.60
C VAL A 34 9.51 5.39 7.65
N THR A 35 8.54 5.73 6.81
CA THR A 35 7.30 4.98 6.65
C THR A 35 7.38 4.10 5.42
N ARG A 36 7.01 2.83 5.50
CA ARG A 36 6.93 1.91 4.36
C ARG A 36 5.57 1.26 4.34
N GLY A 37 4.99 1.11 3.16
CA GLY A 37 3.71 0.46 3.03
C GLY A 37 3.46 -0.07 1.63
N GLN A 38 2.36 -0.79 1.52
CA GLN A 38 1.80 -1.17 0.23
C GLN A 38 0.29 -1.20 0.34
N TYR A 39 -0.39 -0.85 -0.74
CA TYR A 39 -1.82 -1.11 -0.89
C TYR A 39 -2.13 -1.74 -2.24
N HIS A 40 -3.26 -2.42 -2.32
CA HIS A 40 -3.79 -2.96 -3.57
C HIS A 40 -5.27 -2.61 -3.73
N ILE A 41 -5.68 -2.47 -4.99
CA ILE A 41 -7.05 -2.13 -5.38
C ILE A 41 -7.43 -2.96 -6.60
N LEU A 42 -8.54 -3.69 -6.54
CA LEU A 42 -9.19 -4.22 -7.75
C LEU A 42 -9.87 -3.09 -8.51
N LEU A 43 -9.47 -2.89 -9.76
CA LEU A 43 -10.03 -1.88 -10.65
C LEU A 43 -11.27 -2.41 -11.40
N PRO A 44 -12.15 -1.53 -11.89
CA PRO A 44 -13.34 -1.93 -12.66
C PRO A 44 -13.04 -2.73 -13.94
N ASP A 45 -11.83 -2.60 -14.49
CA ASP A 45 -11.37 -3.36 -15.67
C ASP A 45 -10.81 -4.76 -15.32
N GLY A 46 -10.89 -5.16 -14.05
CA GLY A 46 -10.43 -6.45 -13.55
C GLY A 46 -8.94 -6.53 -13.26
N ARG A 47 -8.17 -5.46 -13.48
CA ARG A 47 -6.76 -5.40 -13.06
C ARG A 47 -6.65 -5.11 -11.57
N ILE A 48 -5.61 -5.64 -10.95
CA ILE A 48 -5.20 -5.26 -9.60
C ILE A 48 -4.11 -4.20 -9.74
N GLN A 49 -4.34 -3.00 -9.22
CA GLN A 49 -3.29 -2.02 -9.01
C GLN A 49 -2.58 -2.33 -7.70
N ASN A 50 -1.27 -2.51 -7.74
CA ASN A 50 -0.41 -2.69 -6.58
C ASN A 50 0.48 -1.44 -6.45
N VAL A 51 0.49 -0.84 -5.26
CA VAL A 51 1.36 0.30 -4.96
C VAL A 51 2.23 -0.05 -3.77
N ILE A 52 3.54 -0.02 -3.96
CA ILE A 52 4.54 -0.16 -2.91
C ILE A 52 5.19 1.20 -2.73
N TYR A 53 5.27 1.68 -1.49
CA TYR A 53 5.76 3.03 -1.23
C TYR A 53 6.62 3.13 0.02
N HIS A 54 7.43 4.18 0.05
CA HIS A 54 8.08 4.65 1.25
C HIS A 54 8.03 6.18 1.34
N ALA A 55 8.10 6.70 2.55
CA ALA A 55 8.21 8.12 2.84
C ALA A 55 9.32 8.37 3.84
N ASP A 56 10.24 9.26 3.49
CA ASP A 56 11.39 9.67 4.29
C ASP A 56 11.58 11.20 4.20
N ASP A 57 12.78 11.68 4.53
CA ASP A 57 13.16 13.10 4.50
C ASP A 57 13.24 13.68 3.08
N THR A 58 13.35 12.83 2.05
CA THR A 58 13.39 13.23 0.64
C THR A 58 12.01 13.27 -0.02
N GLY A 59 10.98 12.75 0.66
CA GLY A 59 9.58 12.82 0.21
C GLY A 59 8.90 11.46 0.15
N PHE A 60 7.83 11.38 -0.64
CA PHE A 60 7.05 10.16 -0.87
C PHE A 60 7.45 9.53 -2.21
N HIS A 61 7.80 8.25 -2.17
CA HIS A 61 8.25 7.48 -3.32
C HIS A 61 7.38 6.25 -3.47
N ALA A 62 6.88 5.99 -4.68
CA ALA A 62 6.00 4.88 -4.95
C ALA A 62 6.28 4.19 -6.27
N ASP A 63 6.27 2.87 -6.24
CA ASP A 63 6.25 2.00 -7.40
C ASP A 63 4.83 1.48 -7.61
N VAL A 64 4.28 1.75 -8.79
CA VAL A 64 2.92 1.33 -9.18
C VAL A 64 3.03 0.24 -10.24
N SER A 65 2.36 -0.89 -10.00
CA SER A 65 2.26 -2.00 -10.94
C SER A 65 0.81 -2.43 -11.11
N PHE A 66 0.53 -3.11 -12.21
CA PHE A 66 -0.79 -3.63 -12.53
C PHE A 66 -0.67 -5.12 -12.84
N GLU A 67 -1.47 -5.93 -12.17
CA GLU A 67 -1.57 -7.37 -12.40
C GLU A 67 -2.95 -7.73 -12.94
N GLY A 68 -3.03 -8.73 -13.83
CA GLY A 68 -4.28 -9.07 -14.50
C GLY A 68 -4.63 -8.12 -15.66
N GLY A 69 -5.79 -8.35 -16.26
CA GLY A 69 -6.14 -7.86 -17.59
C GLY A 69 -6.14 -9.01 -18.58
N THR A 70 -7.12 -9.03 -19.49
CA THR A 70 -7.27 -10.09 -20.49
C THR A 70 -5.94 -10.33 -21.20
N LYS A 71 -5.41 -11.56 -21.09
CA LYS A 71 -4.62 -12.10 -22.19
C LYS A 71 -5.60 -12.21 -23.36
N HIS A 72 -5.58 -11.22 -24.24
CA HIS A 72 -6.13 -11.41 -25.58
C HIS A 72 -5.19 -12.31 -26.38
#